data_AF-A0A6G7XAB9-F1
#
_entry.id   AF-A0A6G7XAB9-F1
#
_cell.length_a   1.000
_cell.length_b   1.000
_cell.length_c   1.000
_cell.angle_alpha   90.00
_cell.angle_beta   90.00
_cell.angle_gamma   90.00
#
_symmetry.space_group_name_H-M   'P 1'
#
loop_
_entity.id
_entity.type
_entity.pdbx_description
1 polymer ?
#
loop_
_entity_poly.entity_id
_entity_poly.type
_entity_poly.pdbx_seq_one_letter_code
_entity_poly.pdbx_strand_id
1 'polypeptide(L)'
;MEERKSHQLLRKRGDHNASVSYSELLFDLIYVFAVTQLSHYLLYHLNFLGVIQTTILWFGVWLVWQHTTWVTNWFNPDTRPIRLILFGVMLVSLLMAASLPKAFEDRGLIFAICYVSIQVGRTLVILSLLGNNHHLTPNFKRILGWSCISAFLWILGGFNDGYIRVLLWAMAVLLDYVSPMFGFYLPFLGRSDSGKEWTIDGHHLVERCQLFVIIAFGETILMTGLSLSEVEVWTAERIIAALVSFVGSLSMWWIYFDVSSEAAIHKIRHSVNPGLLGLKYHAVHVILVGAIIVCAVGDELVGSEPSSTVTYTSLYVLIFGPVIYLLTNMVFKWITSHTISVSHSIAILVLLLFIPVCFFISILIINSIVVTVFVCIAIFEILTPHMKKEKL
;
A
#
# COMPACT_ATOMS: atom_id res chain seq x y z
N MET A 1 3.64 -7.74 42.27
CA MET A 1 3.72 -7.25 40.88
C MET A 1 2.36 -7.52 40.27
N GLU A 2 1.45 -6.55 40.29
CA GLU A 2 0.09 -6.74 39.76
C GLU A 2 0.17 -7.02 38.26
N GLU A 3 -0.28 -8.20 37.88
CA GLU A 3 -0.59 -8.55 36.51
C GLU A 3 -1.63 -7.54 36.01
N ARG A 4 -1.20 -6.54 35.22
CA ARG A 4 -2.13 -5.61 34.55
C ARG A 4 -3.07 -6.46 33.71
N LYS A 5 -4.29 -6.72 34.21
CA LYS A 5 -5.36 -7.36 33.44
C LYS A 5 -5.53 -6.59 32.15
N SER A 6 -5.09 -7.16 31.04
CA SER A 6 -5.25 -6.58 29.72
C SER A 6 -6.73 -6.31 29.49
N HIS A 7 -7.08 -5.09 29.09
CA HIS A 7 -8.46 -4.71 28.79
C HIS A 7 -9.08 -5.74 27.82
N GLN A 8 -10.34 -6.16 28.06
CA GLN A 8 -10.95 -7.31 27.36
C GLN A 8 -11.02 -7.15 25.83
N LEU A 9 -10.93 -5.92 25.33
CA LEU A 9 -10.92 -5.59 23.91
C LEU A 9 -9.54 -5.69 23.25
N LEU A 10 -8.45 -5.70 24.03
CA LEU A 10 -7.10 -5.76 23.49
C LEU A 10 -6.75 -7.18 23.05
N ARG A 11 -5.92 -7.28 22.02
CA ARG A 11 -5.38 -8.56 21.58
C ARG A 11 -4.45 -9.13 22.66
N LYS A 12 -4.62 -10.41 23.01
CA LYS A 12 -3.69 -11.09 23.92
C LYS A 12 -2.35 -11.27 23.20
N ARG A 13 -1.26 -10.88 23.87
CA ARG A 13 0.11 -11.05 23.38
C ARG A 13 0.76 -12.15 24.21
N GLY A 14 1.15 -13.25 23.58
CA GLY A 14 1.80 -14.40 24.21
C GLY A 14 2.71 -15.12 23.22
N ASP A 15 3.34 -16.23 23.64
CA ASP A 15 4.30 -17.02 22.85
C ASP A 15 3.76 -17.59 21.51
N HIS A 16 2.47 -17.42 21.24
CA HIS A 16 1.87 -17.76 19.95
C HIS A 16 1.55 -16.47 19.20
N ASN A 17 2.17 -16.33 18.03
CA ASN A 17 1.99 -15.19 17.12
C ASN A 17 0.50 -14.90 16.93
N ALA A 18 0.07 -13.66 17.11
CA ALA A 18 -1.29 -13.28 16.74
C ALA A 18 -1.44 -13.40 15.22
N SER A 19 -2.18 -14.41 14.76
CA SER A 19 -2.50 -14.61 13.35
C SER A 19 -3.62 -13.69 12.89
N VAL A 20 -3.68 -13.47 11.58
CA VAL A 20 -4.73 -12.67 10.94
C VAL A 20 -6.09 -13.38 11.05
N SER A 21 -7.11 -12.67 11.53
CA SER A 21 -8.49 -13.19 11.63
C SER A 21 -9.17 -13.23 10.26
N TYR A 22 -10.13 -14.14 10.05
CA TYR A 22 -10.96 -14.17 8.83
C TYR A 22 -11.69 -12.85 8.57
N SER A 23 -12.05 -12.12 9.62
CA SER A 23 -12.69 -10.80 9.50
C SER A 23 -11.73 -9.75 8.92
N GLU A 24 -10.43 -9.88 9.20
CA GLU A 24 -9.38 -9.02 8.65
C GLU A 24 -9.10 -9.39 7.18
N LEU A 25 -9.15 -10.67 6.81
CA LEU A 25 -9.07 -11.10 5.41
C LEU A 25 -10.26 -10.59 4.58
N LEU A 26 -11.48 -10.70 5.14
CA LEU A 26 -12.68 -10.15 4.50
C LEU A 26 -12.59 -8.63 4.32
N PHE A 27 -11.97 -7.93 5.29
CA PHE A 27 -11.74 -6.50 5.20
C PHE A 27 -10.84 -6.16 4.02
N ASP A 28 -9.78 -6.94 3.79
CA ASP A 28 -8.85 -6.71 2.69
C ASP A 28 -9.50 -6.89 1.32
N LEU A 29 -10.53 -7.74 1.19
CA LEU A 29 -11.26 -7.89 -0.08
C LEU A 29 -11.91 -6.58 -0.55
N ILE A 30 -12.32 -5.69 0.36
CA ILE A 30 -12.82 -4.36 -0.02
C ILE A 30 -11.70 -3.51 -0.64
N TYR A 31 -10.47 -3.71 -0.19
CA TYR A 31 -9.31 -3.00 -0.72
C TYR A 31 -8.74 -3.64 -1.99
N VAL A 32 -8.98 -4.94 -2.23
CA VAL A 32 -8.82 -5.53 -3.58
C VAL A 32 -9.61 -4.69 -4.57
N PHE A 33 -10.90 -4.49 -4.31
CA PHE A 33 -11.75 -3.67 -5.18
C PHE A 33 -11.26 -2.22 -5.30
N ALA A 34 -10.82 -1.59 -4.21
CA ALA A 34 -10.27 -0.23 -4.27
C ALA A 34 -8.99 -0.15 -5.11
N VAL A 35 -8.10 -1.14 -5.00
CA VAL A 35 -6.89 -1.27 -5.82
C VAL A 35 -7.26 -1.39 -7.29
N THR A 36 -8.20 -2.28 -7.62
CA THR A 36 -8.70 -2.43 -8.99
C THR A 36 -9.24 -1.12 -9.55
N GLN A 37 -10.05 -0.39 -8.78
CA GLN A 37 -10.59 0.89 -9.22
C GLN A 37 -9.50 1.95 -9.46
N LEU A 38 -8.42 1.94 -8.68
CA LEU A 38 -7.28 2.84 -8.88
C LEU A 38 -6.46 2.49 -10.11
N SER A 39 -6.22 1.20 -10.38
CA SER A 39 -5.55 0.75 -11.61
C SER A 39 -6.32 1.21 -12.84
N HIS A 40 -7.63 0.95 -12.88
CA HIS A 40 -8.48 1.39 -13.99
C HIS A 40 -8.52 2.90 -14.11
N TYR A 41 -8.65 3.62 -13.00
CA TYR A 41 -8.63 5.09 -13.01
C TYR A 41 -7.31 5.63 -13.61
N LEU A 42 -6.17 5.06 -13.23
CA LEU A 42 -4.87 5.42 -13.82
C LEU A 42 -4.78 5.09 -15.31
N LEU A 43 -5.30 3.93 -15.72
CA LEU A 43 -5.32 3.50 -17.12
C LEU A 43 -6.14 4.46 -18.00
N TYR A 44 -7.35 4.82 -17.57
CA TYR A 44 -8.24 5.74 -18.32
C TYR A 44 -7.75 7.20 -18.28
N HIS A 45 -6.98 7.58 -17.26
CA HIS A 45 -6.42 8.92 -17.11
C HIS A 45 -4.88 8.92 -17.19
N LEU A 46 -4.32 8.19 -18.16
CA LEU A 46 -2.87 8.06 -18.32
C LEU A 46 -2.22 9.35 -18.87
N ASN A 47 -2.15 10.37 -18.02
CA ASN A 47 -1.50 11.65 -18.26
C ASN A 47 -0.96 12.20 -16.92
N PHE A 48 -0.21 13.30 -16.96
CA PHE A 48 0.44 13.85 -15.76
C PHE A 48 -0.53 14.18 -14.62
N LEU A 49 -1.69 14.77 -14.94
CA LEU A 49 -2.69 15.11 -13.92
C LEU A 49 -3.33 13.85 -13.34
N GLY A 50 -3.68 12.87 -14.19
CA GLY A 50 -4.23 11.60 -13.73
C GLY A 50 -3.26 10.82 -12.83
N VAL A 51 -1.96 10.83 -13.13
CA VAL A 51 -0.93 10.26 -12.23
C VAL A 51 -0.96 10.93 -10.85
N ILE A 52 -1.01 12.27 -10.79
CA ILE A 52 -1.11 12.99 -9.51
C ILE A 52 -2.41 12.63 -8.78
N GLN A 53 -3.54 12.62 -9.49
CA GLN A 53 -4.85 12.31 -8.95
C GLN A 53 -4.91 10.89 -8.37
N THR A 54 -4.50 9.87 -9.15
CA THR A 54 -4.38 8.49 -8.68
C THR A 54 -3.46 8.39 -7.48
N THR A 55 -2.33 9.10 -7.49
CA THR A 55 -1.39 9.10 -6.37
C THR A 55 -2.08 9.60 -5.09
N ILE A 56 -2.77 10.74 -5.14
CA ILE A 56 -3.50 11.28 -3.98
C ILE A 56 -4.54 10.28 -3.46
N LEU A 57 -5.32 9.67 -4.35
CA LEU A 57 -6.34 8.69 -3.99
C LEU A 57 -5.71 7.42 -3.40
N TRP A 58 -4.63 6.92 -3.99
CA TRP A 58 -3.89 5.74 -3.51
C TRP A 58 -3.39 5.94 -2.09
N PHE A 59 -2.70 7.05 -1.83
CA PHE A 59 -2.23 7.38 -0.49
C PHE A 59 -3.40 7.57 0.50
N GLY A 60 -4.51 8.16 0.06
CA GLY A 60 -5.74 8.25 0.87
C GLY A 60 -6.32 6.88 1.22
N VAL A 61 -6.56 6.02 0.24
CA VAL A 61 -7.09 4.65 0.45
C VAL A 61 -6.16 3.84 1.34
N TRP A 62 -4.85 3.92 1.11
CA TRP A 62 -3.86 3.26 1.96
C TRP A 62 -3.93 3.74 3.41
N LEU A 63 -4.09 5.05 3.65
CA LEU A 63 -4.23 5.57 5.02
C LEU A 63 -5.44 4.95 5.73
N VAL A 64 -6.58 4.78 5.05
CA VAL A 64 -7.76 4.14 5.66
C VAL A 64 -7.47 2.69 6.03
N TRP A 65 -6.84 1.94 5.12
CA TRP A 65 -6.44 0.55 5.36
C TRP A 65 -5.43 0.45 6.51
N GLN A 66 -4.36 1.25 6.45
CA GLN A 66 -3.29 1.27 7.44
C GLN A 66 -3.84 1.57 8.82
N HIS A 67 -4.59 2.66 9.01
CA HIS A 67 -5.12 3.00 10.33
C HIS A 67 -6.06 1.92 10.89
N THR A 68 -6.82 1.25 10.02
CA THR A 68 -7.68 0.13 10.44
C THR A 68 -6.85 -1.08 10.85
N THR A 69 -5.81 -1.43 10.10
CA THR A 69 -4.85 -2.50 10.45
C THR A 69 -4.14 -2.21 11.77
N TRP A 70 -3.80 -0.96 12.06
CA TRP A 70 -3.26 -0.56 13.37
C TRP A 70 -4.28 -0.75 14.50
N VAL A 71 -5.54 -0.38 14.26
CA VAL A 71 -6.64 -0.61 15.22
C VAL A 71 -6.82 -2.11 15.48
N THR A 72 -6.86 -2.97 14.46
CA THR A 72 -6.99 -4.43 14.69
C THR A 72 -5.70 -5.07 15.21
N ASN A 73 -4.54 -4.41 15.08
CA ASN A 73 -3.31 -4.82 15.77
C ASN A 73 -3.41 -4.58 17.29
N TRP A 74 -3.98 -3.45 17.73
CA TRP A 74 -4.22 -3.18 19.15
C TRP A 74 -5.40 -3.98 19.72
N PHE A 75 -6.52 -4.01 19.00
CA PHE A 75 -7.80 -4.53 19.46
C PHE A 75 -8.14 -5.84 18.79
N ASN A 76 -8.70 -6.79 19.53
CA ASN A 76 -9.06 -8.09 19.01
C ASN A 76 -10.33 -7.99 18.13
N PRO A 77 -10.24 -8.23 16.79
CA PRO A 77 -11.39 -8.17 15.88
C PRO A 77 -12.43 -9.28 16.15
N ASP A 78 -12.09 -10.31 16.92
CA ASP A 78 -13.04 -11.35 17.29
C ASP A 78 -14.00 -10.89 18.41
N THR A 79 -13.73 -9.77 19.08
CA THR A 79 -14.68 -9.21 20.05
C THR A 79 -15.84 -8.53 19.32
N ARG A 80 -17.07 -8.70 19.84
CA ARG A 80 -18.29 -8.17 19.18
C ARG A 80 -18.21 -6.67 18.85
N PRO A 81 -17.77 -5.77 19.77
CA PRO A 81 -17.72 -4.34 19.45
C PRO A 81 -16.76 -4.01 18.31
N ILE A 82 -15.54 -4.59 18.34
CA ILE A 82 -14.52 -4.32 17.32
C ILE A 82 -14.93 -4.93 15.98
N ARG A 83 -15.56 -6.12 15.99
CA ARG A 83 -16.09 -6.75 14.78
C ARG A 83 -17.17 -5.91 14.10
N LEU A 84 -18.10 -5.34 14.88
CA LEU A 84 -19.14 -4.46 14.36
C LEU A 84 -18.56 -3.17 13.78
N ILE A 85 -17.54 -2.58 14.43
CA ILE A 85 -16.80 -1.45 13.87
C ILE A 85 -16.16 -1.85 12.53
N LEU A 86 -15.50 -3.01 12.47
CA LEU A 86 -14.83 -3.48 11.27
C LEU A 86 -15.83 -3.67 10.11
N PHE A 87 -17.00 -4.26 10.36
CA PHE A 87 -18.07 -4.38 9.35
C PHE A 87 -18.65 -3.02 8.93
N GLY A 88 -18.81 -2.08 9.86
CA GLY A 88 -19.22 -0.71 9.53
C GLY A 88 -18.19 -0.01 8.65
N VAL A 89 -16.90 -0.16 8.96
CA VAL A 89 -15.81 0.36 8.14
C VAL A 89 -15.82 -0.30 6.75
N MET A 90 -15.98 -1.62 6.65
CA MET A 90 -16.07 -2.31 5.34
C MET A 90 -17.17 -1.72 4.45
N LEU A 91 -18.37 -1.50 5.02
CA LEU A 91 -19.50 -0.93 4.28
C LEU A 91 -19.17 0.46 3.72
N VAL A 92 -18.62 1.35 4.57
CA VAL A 92 -18.26 2.70 4.14
C VAL A 92 -17.05 2.69 3.19
N SER A 93 -16.09 1.79 3.38
CA SER A 93 -14.95 1.58 2.49
C SER A 93 -15.39 1.10 1.11
N LEU A 94 -16.43 0.27 1.00
CA LEU A 94 -17.00 -0.14 -0.28
C LEU A 94 -17.57 1.05 -1.04
N LEU A 95 -18.32 1.93 -0.36
CA LEU A 95 -18.85 3.17 -0.95
C LEU A 95 -17.74 4.12 -1.37
N MET A 96 -16.70 4.25 -0.53
CA MET A 96 -15.49 5.02 -0.86
C MET A 96 -14.82 4.47 -2.13
N ALA A 97 -14.60 3.16 -2.21
CA ALA A 97 -13.99 2.52 -3.38
C ALA A 97 -14.84 2.68 -4.65
N ALA A 98 -16.17 2.55 -4.54
CA ALA A 98 -17.09 2.77 -5.65
C ALA A 98 -17.12 4.24 -6.16
N SER A 99 -16.70 5.19 -5.34
CA SER A 99 -16.60 6.60 -5.71
C SER A 99 -15.28 6.95 -6.42
N LEU A 100 -14.24 6.11 -6.31
CA LEU A 100 -12.88 6.37 -6.84
C LEU A 100 -12.86 6.79 -8.32
N PRO A 101 -13.54 6.10 -9.25
CA PRO A 101 -13.45 6.42 -10.67
C PRO A 101 -13.88 7.85 -11.01
N LYS A 102 -14.70 8.48 -10.15
CA LYS A 102 -15.21 9.84 -10.34
C LYS A 102 -14.92 10.75 -9.14
N ALA A 103 -13.91 10.42 -8.34
CA ALA A 103 -13.57 11.18 -7.14
C ALA A 103 -13.09 12.61 -7.46
N PHE A 104 -12.47 12.83 -8.61
CA PHE A 104 -12.12 14.17 -9.10
C PHE A 104 -13.21 14.80 -9.98
N GLU A 105 -14.39 14.18 -10.06
CA GLU A 105 -15.58 14.64 -10.78
C GLU A 105 -16.76 14.80 -9.80
N ASP A 106 -17.96 14.33 -10.16
CA ASP A 106 -19.21 14.47 -9.40
C ASP A 106 -19.24 13.69 -8.07
N ARG A 107 -18.37 12.69 -7.89
CA ARG A 107 -18.36 11.85 -6.67
C ARG A 107 -17.36 12.29 -5.60
N GLY A 108 -16.70 13.42 -5.77
CA GLY A 108 -15.65 13.87 -4.84
C GLY A 108 -16.14 14.10 -3.41
N LEU A 109 -17.32 14.68 -3.24
CA LEU A 109 -17.90 14.87 -1.90
C LEU A 109 -18.24 13.53 -1.23
N ILE A 110 -18.75 12.55 -2.00
CA ILE A 110 -19.06 11.21 -1.49
C ILE A 110 -17.77 10.53 -1.01
N PHE A 111 -16.70 10.58 -1.81
CA PHE A 111 -15.40 10.06 -1.43
C PHE A 111 -14.92 10.67 -0.11
N ALA A 112 -14.93 12.00 -0.01
CA ALA A 112 -14.48 12.72 1.17
C ALA A 112 -15.31 12.39 2.42
N ILE A 113 -16.64 12.33 2.31
CA ILE A 113 -17.53 11.96 3.42
C ILE A 113 -17.23 10.54 3.89
N CYS A 114 -17.04 9.59 2.98
CA CYS A 114 -16.72 8.21 3.34
C CYS A 114 -15.35 8.13 4.05
N TYR A 115 -14.31 8.77 3.50
CA TYR A 115 -12.98 8.84 4.12
C TYR A 115 -13.05 9.40 5.54
N VAL A 116 -13.70 10.55 5.72
CA VAL A 116 -13.82 11.24 7.01
C VAL A 116 -14.65 10.41 8.00
N SER A 117 -15.76 9.83 7.55
CA SER A 117 -16.61 8.99 8.39
C SER A 117 -15.85 7.80 8.95
N ILE A 118 -14.98 7.18 8.15
CA ILE A 118 -14.14 6.08 8.63
C ILE A 118 -13.09 6.59 9.62
N GLN A 119 -12.29 7.61 9.25
CA GLN A 119 -11.16 8.06 10.07
C GLN A 119 -11.61 8.66 11.41
N VAL A 120 -12.58 9.58 11.38
CA VAL A 120 -13.11 10.25 12.57
C VAL A 120 -14.05 9.31 13.34
N GLY A 121 -14.98 8.66 12.64
CA GLY A 121 -16.00 7.81 13.27
C GLY A 121 -15.41 6.61 13.98
N ARG A 122 -14.50 5.85 13.34
CA ARG A 122 -13.80 4.73 14.00
C ARG A 122 -13.06 5.20 15.24
N THR A 123 -12.35 6.32 15.16
CA THR A 123 -11.54 6.87 16.26
C THR A 123 -12.43 7.31 17.44
N LEU A 124 -13.59 7.93 17.17
CA LEU A 124 -14.56 8.30 18.19
C LEU A 124 -15.15 7.08 18.91
N VAL A 125 -15.54 6.05 18.16
CA VAL A 125 -16.07 4.81 18.76
C VAL A 125 -15.01 4.12 19.63
N ILE A 126 -13.76 4.06 19.17
CA ILE A 126 -12.66 3.50 19.98
C ILE A 126 -12.44 4.31 21.27
N LEU A 127 -12.44 5.64 21.20
CA LEU A 127 -12.34 6.49 22.39
C LEU A 127 -13.49 6.24 23.38
N SER A 128 -14.71 6.07 22.87
CA SER A 128 -15.88 5.72 23.69
C SER A 128 -15.72 4.37 24.38
N LEU A 129 -15.16 3.37 23.69
CA LEU A 129 -14.96 2.02 24.23
C LEU A 129 -13.81 1.93 25.25
N LEU A 130 -12.77 2.75 25.07
CA LEU A 130 -11.61 2.79 25.98
C LEU A 130 -11.92 3.50 27.32
N GLY A 131 -12.73 4.56 27.28
CA GLY A 131 -12.96 5.44 28.41
C GLY A 131 -11.76 6.35 28.76
N ASN A 132 -11.94 7.24 29.74
CA ASN A 132 -10.95 8.30 30.04
C ASN A 132 -9.67 7.80 30.73
N ASN A 133 -9.71 6.67 31.43
CA ASN A 133 -8.60 6.19 32.27
C ASN A 133 -7.65 5.22 31.55
N HIS A 134 -7.91 4.88 30.28
CA HIS A 134 -7.07 3.94 29.54
C HIS A 134 -5.78 4.61 29.04
N HIS A 135 -4.66 3.91 29.13
CA HIS A 135 -3.34 4.44 28.75
C HIS A 135 -3.22 4.83 27.26
N LEU A 136 -4.03 4.25 26.37
CA LEU A 136 -4.08 4.60 24.93
C LEU A 136 -4.97 5.81 24.63
N THR A 137 -5.83 6.24 25.56
CA THR A 137 -6.79 7.33 25.32
C THR A 137 -6.14 8.65 24.91
N PRO A 138 -5.01 9.09 25.52
CA PRO A 138 -4.31 10.29 25.06
C PRO A 138 -3.85 10.19 23.60
N ASN A 139 -3.32 9.04 23.18
CA ASN A 139 -2.90 8.81 21.79
C ASN A 139 -4.08 8.93 20.83
N PHE A 140 -5.19 8.25 21.12
CA PHE A 140 -6.39 8.30 20.27
C PHE A 140 -7.03 9.70 20.23
N LYS A 141 -6.95 10.50 21.30
CA LYS A 141 -7.39 11.91 21.28
C LYS A 141 -6.52 12.75 20.33
N ARG A 142 -5.21 12.51 20.28
CA ARG A 142 -4.31 13.18 19.34
C ARG A 142 -4.58 12.77 17.90
N ILE A 143 -4.75 11.46 17.66
CA ILE A 143 -5.16 10.93 16.35
C ILE A 143 -6.47 11.57 15.90
N LEU A 144 -7.47 11.66 16.78
CA LEU A 144 -8.75 12.30 16.48
C LEU A 144 -8.57 13.77 16.07
N GLY A 145 -7.76 14.53 16.82
CA GLY A 145 -7.50 15.94 16.49
C GLY A 145 -6.89 16.11 15.11
N TRP A 146 -5.89 15.29 14.76
CA TRP A 146 -5.30 15.30 13.42
C TRP A 146 -6.27 14.84 12.34
N SER A 147 -7.08 13.80 12.60
CA SER A 147 -8.13 13.35 11.70
C SER A 147 -9.20 14.42 11.46
N CYS A 148 -9.55 15.24 12.45
CA CYS A 148 -10.47 16.37 12.26
C CYS A 148 -9.85 17.49 11.40
N ILE A 149 -8.56 17.79 11.56
CA ILE A 149 -7.85 18.76 10.72
C ILE A 149 -7.79 18.29 9.27
N SER A 150 -7.39 17.03 9.05
CA SER A 150 -7.40 16.41 7.72
C SER A 150 -8.82 16.35 7.13
N ALA A 151 -9.82 16.00 7.95
CA ALA A 151 -11.21 15.93 7.54
C ALA A 151 -11.74 17.27 6.99
N PHE A 152 -11.36 18.39 7.61
CA PHE A 152 -11.71 19.70 7.08
C PHE A 152 -11.21 19.89 5.64
N LEU A 153 -9.98 19.50 5.33
CA LEU A 153 -9.42 19.61 3.98
C LEU A 153 -10.06 18.64 2.99
N TRP A 154 -10.33 17.40 3.40
CA TRP A 154 -11.04 16.43 2.56
C TRP A 154 -12.43 16.94 2.17
N ILE A 155 -13.21 17.40 3.15
CA ILE A 155 -14.56 17.92 2.92
C ILE A 155 -14.53 19.21 2.10
N LEU A 156 -13.64 20.15 2.44
CA LEU A 156 -13.47 21.37 1.66
C LEU A 156 -13.10 21.05 0.20
N GLY A 157 -12.20 20.09 -0.02
CA GLY A 157 -11.87 19.60 -1.36
C GLY A 157 -13.05 18.92 -2.06
N GLY A 158 -13.92 18.24 -1.31
CA GLY A 158 -15.15 17.64 -1.84
C GLY A 158 -16.18 18.66 -2.34
N PHE A 159 -16.20 19.88 -1.79
CA PHE A 159 -17.04 20.99 -2.25
C PHE A 159 -16.42 21.83 -3.38
N ASN A 160 -15.15 21.61 -3.70
CA ASN A 160 -14.43 22.31 -4.76
C ASN A 160 -14.14 21.34 -5.92
N ASP A 161 -13.83 21.86 -7.09
CA ASP A 161 -13.48 21.07 -8.27
C ASP A 161 -12.07 21.41 -8.80
N GLY A 162 -11.60 20.64 -9.78
CA GLY A 162 -10.36 20.90 -10.51
C GLY A 162 -9.11 20.96 -9.61
N TYR A 163 -8.22 21.91 -9.90
CA TYR A 163 -6.93 22.03 -9.21
C TYR A 163 -7.05 22.34 -7.71
N ILE A 164 -8.13 23.01 -7.29
CA ILE A 164 -8.36 23.33 -5.87
C ILE A 164 -8.60 22.04 -5.08
N ARG A 165 -9.41 21.11 -5.61
CA ARG A 165 -9.62 19.79 -4.99
C ARG A 165 -8.31 19.02 -4.87
N VAL A 166 -7.52 18.98 -5.96
CA VAL A 166 -6.21 18.32 -5.99
C VAL A 166 -5.29 18.87 -4.90
N LEU A 167 -5.17 20.19 -4.78
CA LEU A 167 -4.31 20.82 -3.77
C LEU A 167 -4.78 20.52 -2.34
N LEU A 168 -6.08 20.65 -2.07
CA LEU A 168 -6.66 20.40 -0.75
C LEU A 168 -6.47 18.95 -0.30
N TRP A 169 -6.75 17.99 -1.19
CA TRP A 169 -6.58 16.57 -0.89
C TRP A 169 -5.11 16.16 -0.78
N ALA A 170 -4.22 16.74 -1.60
CA ALA A 170 -2.78 16.55 -1.44
C ALA A 170 -2.30 17.04 -0.06
N MET A 171 -2.74 18.22 0.39
CA MET A 171 -2.43 18.72 1.72
C MET A 171 -2.98 17.81 2.82
N ALA A 172 -4.20 17.30 2.66
CA ALA A 172 -4.81 16.38 3.63
C ALA A 172 -3.99 15.08 3.78
N VAL A 173 -3.61 14.47 2.66
CA VAL A 173 -2.72 13.30 2.63
C VAL A 173 -1.38 13.62 3.30
N LEU A 174 -0.74 14.73 2.93
CA LEU A 174 0.55 15.12 3.52
C LEU A 174 0.46 15.28 5.04
N LEU A 175 -0.60 15.91 5.55
CA LEU A 175 -0.80 16.06 6.99
C LEU A 175 -0.98 14.71 7.70
N ASP A 176 -1.73 13.78 7.10
CA ASP A 176 -1.95 12.44 7.68
C ASP A 176 -0.67 11.59 7.71
N TYR A 177 0.25 11.77 6.76
CA TYR A 177 1.56 11.09 6.77
C TYR A 177 2.61 11.78 7.64
N VAL A 178 2.54 13.11 7.76
CA VAL A 178 3.51 13.91 8.53
C VAL A 178 3.17 13.91 10.03
N SER A 179 1.88 13.91 10.39
CA SER A 179 1.46 13.98 11.79
C SER A 179 2.04 12.89 12.70
N PRO A 180 2.14 11.60 12.30
CA PRO A 180 2.76 10.57 13.15
C PRO A 180 4.27 10.78 13.30
N MET A 181 4.96 11.32 12.29
CA MET A 181 6.42 11.57 12.35
C MET A 181 6.81 12.57 13.45
N PHE A 182 5.90 13.47 13.79
CA PHE A 182 6.05 14.42 14.91
C PHE A 182 5.36 13.95 16.19
N GLY A 183 5.01 12.66 16.28
CA GLY A 183 4.36 12.06 17.43
C GLY A 183 2.94 12.58 17.66
N PHE A 184 2.21 12.94 16.60
CA PHE A 184 0.87 13.55 16.69
C PHE A 184 0.82 14.73 17.66
N TYR A 185 1.84 15.59 17.64
CA TYR A 185 1.86 16.77 18.49
C TYR A 185 0.61 17.62 18.25
N LEU A 186 -0.11 17.93 19.33
CA LEU A 186 -1.15 18.94 19.34
C LEU A 186 -0.91 19.90 20.51
N PRO A 187 -1.24 21.19 20.34
CA PRO A 187 -1.31 22.11 21.46
C PRO A 187 -2.13 21.50 22.60
N PHE A 188 -1.69 21.68 23.84
CA PHE A 188 -2.32 21.16 25.08
C PHE A 188 -2.24 19.63 25.32
N LEU A 189 -2.21 18.79 24.28
CA LEU A 189 -2.14 17.32 24.43
C LEU A 189 -0.71 16.76 24.37
N GLY A 190 0.27 17.56 23.95
CA GLY A 190 1.67 17.16 23.86
C GLY A 190 1.95 16.14 22.75
N ARG A 191 3.10 15.46 22.81
CA ARG A 191 3.52 14.43 21.84
C ARG A 191 3.21 13.03 22.37
N SER A 192 2.91 12.13 21.44
CA SER A 192 2.86 10.68 21.65
C SER A 192 4.28 10.10 21.66
N ASP A 193 4.53 9.17 22.58
CA ASP A 193 5.76 8.39 22.65
C ASP A 193 5.54 7.05 21.91
N SER A 194 6.13 6.91 20.71
CA SER A 194 5.96 5.71 19.90
C SER A 194 6.51 4.44 20.57
N GLY A 195 7.46 4.56 21.50
CA GLY A 195 8.02 3.41 22.22
C GLY A 195 7.07 2.87 23.29
N LYS A 196 6.15 3.69 23.81
CA LYS A 196 5.25 3.34 24.91
C LYS A 196 3.78 3.27 24.52
N GLU A 197 3.35 4.14 23.63
CA GLU A 197 1.95 4.27 23.23
C GLU A 197 1.63 3.43 21.98
N TRP A 198 2.63 3.16 21.13
CA TRP A 198 2.43 2.41 19.88
C TRP A 198 2.90 0.96 20.01
N THR A 199 2.39 0.31 21.04
CA THR A 199 2.72 -1.09 21.28
C THR A 199 2.01 -1.94 20.21
N ILE A 200 2.74 -2.49 19.25
CA ILE A 200 2.20 -3.31 18.16
C ILE A 200 2.75 -4.74 18.20
N ASP A 201 1.99 -5.69 17.68
CA ASP A 201 2.50 -7.01 17.30
C ASP A 201 3.12 -6.92 15.91
N GLY A 202 4.45 -7.07 15.85
CA GLY A 202 5.20 -6.97 14.61
C GLY A 202 4.93 -8.08 13.61
N HIS A 203 4.67 -9.30 14.09
CA HIS A 203 4.37 -10.42 13.18
C HIS A 203 3.02 -10.19 12.51
N HIS A 204 1.99 -9.86 13.29
CA HIS A 204 0.67 -9.56 12.74
C HIS A 204 0.72 -8.40 11.73
N LEU A 205 1.49 -7.34 12.01
CA LEU A 205 1.63 -6.21 11.09
C LEU A 205 2.27 -6.62 9.76
N VAL A 206 3.36 -7.40 9.83
CA VAL A 206 4.08 -7.90 8.65
C VAL A 206 3.19 -8.81 7.83
N GLU A 207 2.50 -9.77 8.48
CA GLU A 207 1.59 -10.71 7.84
C GLU A 207 0.48 -9.98 7.07
N ARG A 208 -0.16 -8.98 7.68
CA ARG A 208 -1.18 -8.14 7.04
C ARG A 208 -0.66 -7.42 5.79
N CYS A 209 0.54 -6.85 5.86
CA CYS A 209 1.14 -6.16 4.72
C CYS A 209 1.53 -7.12 3.60
N GLN A 210 2.04 -8.31 3.93
CA GLN A 210 2.36 -9.35 2.95
C GLN A 210 1.10 -9.84 2.24
N LEU A 211 0.01 -10.05 2.97
CA LEU A 211 -1.29 -10.39 2.38
C LEU A 211 -1.80 -9.28 1.44
N PHE A 212 -1.60 -8.02 1.81
CA PHE A 212 -1.93 -6.89 0.92
C PHE A 212 -1.05 -6.86 -0.34
N VAL A 213 0.24 -7.21 -0.23
CA VAL A 213 1.13 -7.35 -1.39
C VAL A 213 0.66 -8.49 -2.30
N ILE A 214 0.20 -9.61 -1.74
CA ILE A 214 -0.42 -10.69 -2.54
C ILE A 214 -1.66 -10.19 -3.28
N ILE A 215 -2.50 -9.36 -2.64
CA ILE A 215 -3.65 -8.72 -3.29
C ILE A 215 -3.21 -7.85 -4.48
N ALA A 216 -2.14 -7.08 -4.32
CA ALA A 216 -1.59 -6.25 -5.38
C ALA A 216 -1.04 -7.09 -6.55
N PHE A 217 -0.42 -8.24 -6.28
CA PHE A 217 -0.06 -9.20 -7.35
C PHE A 217 -1.28 -9.87 -7.97
N GLY A 218 -2.35 -10.06 -7.21
CA GLY A 218 -3.64 -10.50 -7.76
C GLY A 218 -4.16 -9.53 -8.81
N GLU A 219 -3.97 -8.23 -8.61
CA GLU A 219 -4.34 -7.19 -9.57
C GLU A 219 -3.52 -7.25 -10.87
N THR A 220 -2.21 -7.47 -10.82
CA THR A 220 -1.39 -7.61 -12.06
C THR A 220 -1.80 -8.84 -12.87
N ILE A 221 -2.11 -9.95 -12.18
CA ILE A 221 -2.64 -11.17 -12.82
C ILE A 221 -4.04 -10.92 -13.40
N LEU A 222 -4.89 -10.19 -12.68
CA LEU A 222 -6.23 -9.82 -13.14
C LEU A 222 -6.18 -8.97 -14.40
N MET A 223 -5.37 -7.91 -14.43
CA MET A 223 -5.14 -7.06 -15.62
C MET A 223 -4.66 -7.92 -16.81
N THR A 224 -3.64 -8.75 -16.59
CA THR A 224 -3.17 -9.67 -17.64
C THR A 224 -4.31 -10.54 -18.20
N GLY A 225 -5.19 -11.05 -17.33
CA GLY A 225 -6.36 -11.84 -17.73
C GLY A 225 -7.45 -11.04 -18.45
N LEU A 226 -7.74 -9.81 -18.01
CA LEU A 226 -8.70 -8.89 -18.63
C LEU A 226 -8.28 -8.52 -20.05
N SER A 227 -7.02 -8.16 -20.24
CA SER A 227 -6.47 -7.85 -21.57
C SER A 227 -6.62 -8.99 -22.59
N LEU A 228 -6.71 -10.25 -22.14
CA LEU A 228 -6.98 -11.41 -22.99
C LEU A 228 -8.48 -11.69 -23.19
N SER A 229 -9.31 -11.38 -22.20
CA SER A 229 -10.74 -11.67 -22.24
C SER A 229 -11.53 -10.65 -23.05
N GLU A 230 -11.05 -9.42 -23.16
CA GLU A 230 -11.69 -8.34 -23.92
C GLU A 230 -11.46 -8.43 -25.43
N VAL A 231 -10.61 -9.36 -25.88
CA VAL A 231 -10.19 -9.46 -27.29
C VAL A 231 -10.89 -10.64 -27.97
N GLU A 232 -11.48 -10.38 -29.13
CA GLU A 232 -12.18 -11.39 -29.93
C GLU A 232 -11.24 -12.47 -30.52
N VAL A 233 -10.01 -12.11 -30.87
CA VAL A 233 -9.02 -13.00 -31.50
C VAL A 233 -7.71 -13.03 -30.74
N TRP A 234 -7.31 -14.22 -30.29
CA TRP A 234 -6.02 -14.45 -29.63
C TRP A 234 -4.90 -14.60 -30.66
N THR A 235 -4.18 -13.50 -30.92
CA THR A 235 -2.98 -13.52 -31.75
C THR A 235 -1.76 -13.98 -30.95
N ALA A 236 -0.74 -14.48 -31.64
CA ALA A 236 0.52 -14.89 -30.99
C ALA A 236 1.15 -13.76 -30.18
N GLU A 237 1.10 -12.52 -30.68
CA GLU A 237 1.63 -11.34 -29.97
C GLU A 237 0.92 -11.09 -28.64
N ARG A 238 -0.42 -11.21 -28.59
CA ARG A 238 -1.20 -11.03 -27.35
C ARG A 238 -0.95 -12.16 -26.34
N ILE A 239 -0.81 -13.40 -26.82
CA ILE A 239 -0.45 -14.52 -25.96
C ILE A 239 0.96 -14.31 -25.37
N ILE A 240 1.93 -13.88 -26.19
CA ILE A 240 3.28 -13.55 -25.71
C ILE A 240 3.24 -12.40 -24.71
N ALA A 241 2.48 -11.34 -24.98
CA ALA A 241 2.28 -10.21 -24.07
C ALA A 241 1.75 -10.66 -22.69
N ALA A 242 0.74 -11.52 -22.68
CA ALA A 242 0.20 -12.05 -21.44
C ALA A 242 1.20 -12.95 -20.70
N LEU A 243 1.93 -13.82 -21.41
CA LEU A 243 2.96 -14.67 -20.81
C LEU A 243 4.09 -13.83 -20.21
N VAL A 244 4.56 -12.79 -20.91
CA VAL A 244 5.59 -11.86 -20.43
C VAL A 244 5.10 -11.17 -19.16
N SER A 245 3.90 -10.61 -19.16
CA SER A 245 3.30 -9.91 -18.01
C SER A 245 3.11 -10.82 -16.80
N PHE A 246 2.67 -12.07 -17.03
CA PHE A 246 2.54 -13.08 -15.99
C PHE A 246 3.90 -13.47 -15.38
N VAL A 247 4.93 -13.69 -16.20
CA VAL A 247 6.29 -13.94 -15.73
C VAL A 247 6.85 -12.73 -14.98
N GLY A 248 6.53 -11.51 -15.41
CA GLY A 248 6.84 -10.27 -14.70
C GLY A 248 6.26 -10.24 -13.29
N SER A 249 4.96 -10.55 -13.17
CA SER A 249 4.25 -10.65 -11.89
C SER A 249 4.89 -11.68 -10.95
N LEU A 250 5.23 -12.88 -11.45
CA LEU A 250 5.91 -13.91 -10.67
C LEU A 250 7.33 -13.50 -10.25
N SER A 251 8.06 -12.82 -11.13
CA SER A 251 9.41 -12.36 -10.83
C SER A 251 9.41 -11.27 -9.77
N MET A 252 8.47 -10.33 -9.84
CA MET A 252 8.26 -9.35 -8.77
C MET A 252 7.94 -10.05 -7.45
N TRP A 253 7.01 -11.00 -7.45
CA TRP A 253 6.67 -11.78 -6.26
C TRP A 253 7.91 -12.44 -5.63
N TRP A 254 8.77 -13.05 -6.46
CA TRP A 254 10.00 -13.68 -5.99
C TRP A 254 10.96 -12.68 -5.34
N ILE A 255 11.21 -11.55 -6.01
CA ILE A 255 12.09 -10.47 -5.51
C ILE A 255 11.64 -9.96 -4.13
N TYR A 256 10.33 -9.85 -3.92
CA TYR A 256 9.78 -9.41 -2.64
C TYR A 256 9.87 -10.51 -1.57
N PHE A 257 9.36 -11.72 -1.82
CA PHE A 257 9.21 -12.74 -0.76
C PHE A 257 10.51 -13.47 -0.39
N ASP A 258 11.45 -13.65 -1.31
CA ASP A 258 12.63 -14.51 -1.07
C ASP A 258 13.59 -13.93 -0.01
N VAL A 259 13.71 -12.61 0.12
CA VAL A 259 14.72 -12.00 1.02
C VAL A 259 14.12 -11.31 2.25
N SER A 260 12.82 -11.01 2.24
CA SER A 260 12.32 -9.90 3.08
C SER A 260 11.41 -10.28 4.24
N SER A 261 10.71 -11.41 4.17
CA SER A 261 9.65 -11.74 5.12
C SER A 261 10.18 -12.13 6.51
N GLU A 262 11.05 -13.13 6.59
CA GLU A 262 11.56 -13.65 7.87
C GLU A 262 12.49 -12.66 8.58
N ALA A 263 13.39 -12.00 7.82
CA ALA A 263 14.31 -10.99 8.36
C ALA A 263 13.57 -9.77 8.94
N ALA A 264 12.47 -9.34 8.29
CA ALA A 264 11.64 -8.26 8.80
C ALA A 264 10.92 -8.65 10.10
N ILE A 265 10.32 -9.85 10.15
CA ILE A 265 9.64 -10.37 11.35
C ILE A 265 10.62 -10.43 12.52
N HIS A 266 11.81 -11.00 12.30
CA HIS A 266 12.84 -11.12 13.33
C HIS A 266 13.27 -9.74 13.85
N LYS A 267 13.53 -8.77 12.96
CA LYS A 267 13.97 -7.43 13.35
C LYS A 267 12.90 -6.62 14.08
N ILE A 268 11.63 -6.75 13.69
CA ILE A 268 10.55 -6.02 14.36
C ILE A 268 10.32 -6.56 15.78
N ARG A 269 10.41 -7.88 15.97
CA ARG A 269 10.29 -8.50 17.30
C ARG A 269 11.38 -8.06 18.28
N HIS A 270 12.61 -7.94 17.81
CA HIS A 270 13.75 -7.57 18.64
C HIS A 270 14.03 -6.06 18.67
N SER A 271 13.16 -5.24 18.06
CA SER A 271 13.31 -3.79 18.04
C SER A 271 12.98 -3.17 19.39
N VAL A 272 13.82 -2.23 19.84
CA VAL A 272 13.57 -1.40 21.03
C VAL A 272 12.33 -0.51 20.84
N ASN A 273 11.98 -0.15 19.59
CA ASN A 273 10.83 0.68 19.26
C ASN A 273 10.03 0.04 18.10
N PRO A 274 9.18 -0.96 18.39
CA PRO A 274 8.42 -1.67 17.37
C PRO A 274 7.43 -0.75 16.65
N GLY A 275 6.83 0.22 17.34
CA GLY A 275 5.90 1.20 16.75
C GLY A 275 6.54 2.05 15.65
N LEU A 276 7.73 2.60 15.88
CA LEU A 276 8.45 3.37 14.86
C LEU A 276 8.85 2.50 13.66
N LEU A 277 9.28 1.26 13.92
CA LEU A 277 9.67 0.35 12.85
C LEU A 277 8.44 -0.10 12.03
N GLY A 278 7.29 -0.31 12.67
CA GLY A 278 6.01 -0.56 12.00
C GLY A 278 5.57 0.61 11.11
N LEU A 279 5.76 1.86 11.57
CA LEU A 279 5.50 3.04 10.75
C LEU A 279 6.39 3.07 9.50
N LYS A 280 7.71 2.83 9.66
CA LYS A 280 8.64 2.71 8.53
C LYS A 280 8.25 1.59 7.57
N TYR A 281 7.82 0.45 8.12
CA TYR A 281 7.38 -0.69 7.34
C TYR A 281 6.19 -0.33 6.44
N HIS A 282 5.16 0.32 6.99
CA HIS A 282 4.04 0.83 6.18
C HIS A 282 4.45 1.89 5.16
N ALA A 283 5.36 2.80 5.52
CA ALA A 283 5.84 3.83 4.59
C ALA A 283 6.55 3.23 3.37
N VAL A 284 7.25 2.12 3.54
CA VAL A 284 7.81 1.35 2.40
C VAL A 284 6.70 0.66 1.61
N HIS A 285 5.73 0.03 2.29
CA HIS A 285 4.72 -0.78 1.62
C HIS A 285 3.70 0.04 0.81
N VAL A 286 3.38 1.27 1.21
CA VAL A 286 2.52 2.15 0.39
C VAL A 286 3.18 2.46 -0.96
N ILE A 287 4.49 2.66 -0.98
CA ILE A 287 5.24 2.91 -2.23
C ILE A 287 5.35 1.61 -3.04
N LEU A 288 5.64 0.50 -2.37
CA LEU A 288 5.83 -0.80 -3.00
C LEU A 288 4.55 -1.24 -3.73
N VAL A 289 3.41 -1.20 -3.01
CA VAL A 289 2.13 -1.61 -3.58
C VAL A 289 1.67 -0.63 -4.65
N GLY A 290 1.86 0.68 -4.45
CA GLY A 290 1.60 1.67 -5.50
C GLY A 290 2.40 1.39 -6.78
N ALA A 291 3.66 0.97 -6.66
CA ALA A 291 4.47 0.57 -7.81
C ALA A 291 3.94 -0.69 -8.49
N ILE A 292 3.46 -1.68 -7.74
CA ILE A 292 2.81 -2.88 -8.30
C ILE A 292 1.55 -2.50 -9.08
N ILE A 293 0.72 -1.58 -8.57
CA ILE A 293 -0.47 -1.05 -9.27
C ILE A 293 -0.06 -0.38 -10.59
N VAL A 294 0.98 0.44 -10.57
CA VAL A 294 1.52 1.09 -11.78
C VAL A 294 2.00 0.04 -12.79
N CYS A 295 2.68 -1.02 -12.34
CA CYS A 295 3.06 -2.14 -13.21
C CYS A 295 1.84 -2.87 -13.79
N ALA A 296 0.78 -3.09 -12.99
CA ALA A 296 -0.45 -3.75 -13.45
C ALA A 296 -1.11 -2.98 -14.61
N VAL A 297 -1.11 -1.65 -14.55
CA VAL A 297 -1.59 -0.79 -15.65
C VAL A 297 -0.68 -0.92 -16.88
N GLY A 298 0.63 -1.08 -16.68
CA GLY A 298 1.57 -1.38 -17.76
C GLY A 298 1.28 -2.71 -18.45
N ASP A 299 1.00 -3.75 -17.67
CA ASP A 299 0.66 -5.09 -18.17
C ASP A 299 -0.63 -5.06 -19.02
N GLU A 300 -1.66 -4.33 -18.58
CA GLU A 300 -2.90 -4.13 -19.35
C GLU A 300 -2.64 -3.45 -20.70
N LEU A 301 -1.79 -2.41 -20.73
CA LEU A 301 -1.41 -1.73 -21.97
C LEU A 301 -0.64 -2.64 -22.93
N VAL A 302 0.23 -3.50 -22.39
CA VAL A 302 1.00 -4.46 -23.18
C VAL A 302 0.07 -5.53 -23.79
N GLY A 303 -0.94 -5.98 -23.05
CA GLY A 303 -1.91 -6.96 -23.54
C GLY A 303 -2.91 -6.39 -24.57
N SER A 304 -3.34 -5.15 -24.37
CA SER A 304 -4.32 -4.48 -25.25
C SER A 304 -3.71 -4.06 -26.59
N GLU A 305 -2.50 -3.48 -26.59
CA GLU A 305 -1.82 -2.94 -27.77
C GLU A 305 -0.32 -3.34 -27.85
N PRO A 306 0.03 -4.63 -27.97
CA PRO A 306 1.41 -5.11 -27.84
C PRO A 306 2.40 -4.50 -28.85
N SER A 307 1.93 -4.20 -30.06
CA SER A 307 2.74 -3.69 -31.17
C SER A 307 2.81 -2.16 -31.21
N SER A 308 2.11 -1.44 -30.32
CA SER A 308 2.15 0.02 -30.29
C SER A 308 3.51 0.53 -29.81
N THR A 309 3.83 1.78 -30.16
CA THR A 309 5.09 2.42 -29.76
C THR A 309 4.97 3.04 -28.38
N VAL A 310 6.08 3.11 -27.64
CA VAL A 310 6.10 3.74 -26.32
C VAL A 310 5.83 5.24 -26.46
N THR A 311 4.90 5.75 -25.65
CA THR A 311 4.60 7.18 -25.53
C THR A 311 5.18 7.72 -24.22
N TYR A 312 5.21 9.04 -24.05
CA TYR A 312 5.63 9.65 -22.78
C TYR A 312 4.77 9.20 -21.58
N THR A 313 3.51 8.84 -21.83
CA THR A 313 2.58 8.43 -20.79
C THR A 313 2.74 6.93 -20.47
N SER A 314 2.94 6.08 -21.47
CA SER A 314 3.22 4.65 -21.22
C SER A 314 4.62 4.40 -20.65
N LEU A 315 5.59 5.31 -20.88
CA LEU A 315 6.89 5.29 -20.22
C LEU A 315 6.77 5.24 -18.67
N TYR A 316 5.77 5.95 -18.12
CA TYR A 316 5.54 5.98 -16.67
C TYR A 316 5.25 4.59 -16.11
N VAL A 317 4.35 3.85 -16.74
CA VAL A 317 3.92 2.54 -16.26
C VAL A 317 4.90 1.42 -16.63
N LEU A 318 5.57 1.53 -17.79
CA LEU A 318 6.47 0.51 -18.30
C LEU A 318 7.90 0.58 -17.74
N ILE A 319 8.39 1.76 -17.36
CA ILE A 319 9.77 1.91 -16.83
C ILE A 319 9.76 2.48 -15.41
N PHE A 320 9.07 3.60 -15.17
CA PHE A 320 9.11 4.23 -13.84
C PHE A 320 8.44 3.38 -12.76
N GLY A 321 7.31 2.71 -13.04
CA GLY A 321 6.70 1.73 -12.13
C GLY A 321 7.69 0.64 -11.66
N PRO A 322 8.28 -0.13 -12.59
CA PRO A 322 9.32 -1.12 -12.28
C PRO A 322 10.54 -0.54 -11.53
N VAL A 323 11.00 0.65 -11.89
CA VAL A 323 12.11 1.33 -11.20
C VAL A 323 11.73 1.67 -9.75
N ILE A 324 10.53 2.23 -9.51
CA ILE A 324 10.04 2.53 -8.16
C ILE A 324 9.90 1.23 -7.36
N TYR A 325 9.42 0.15 -7.98
CA TYR A 325 9.32 -1.18 -7.35
C TYR A 325 10.70 -1.68 -6.87
N LEU A 326 11.73 -1.62 -7.72
CA LEU A 326 13.08 -2.05 -7.36
C LEU A 326 13.73 -1.12 -6.31
N LEU A 327 13.57 0.19 -6.45
CA LEU A 327 14.05 1.17 -5.47
C LEU A 327 13.44 0.91 -4.10
N THR A 328 12.14 0.64 -4.05
CA THR A 328 11.43 0.38 -2.80
C THR A 328 11.87 -0.94 -2.17
N ASN A 329 12.06 -2.00 -2.96
CA ASN A 329 12.66 -3.25 -2.47
C ASN A 329 14.08 -3.05 -1.93
N MET A 330 14.89 -2.22 -2.58
CA MET A 330 16.25 -1.89 -2.11
C MET A 330 16.22 -1.13 -0.77
N VAL A 331 15.34 -0.13 -0.64
CA VAL A 331 15.12 0.58 0.63
C VAL A 331 14.61 -0.38 1.71
N PHE A 332 13.73 -1.30 1.34
CA PHE A 332 13.19 -2.29 2.25
C PHE A 332 14.29 -3.21 2.81
N LYS A 333 15.14 -3.77 1.94
CA LYS A 333 16.32 -4.57 2.33
C LYS A 333 17.28 -3.76 3.19
N TRP A 334 17.53 -2.50 2.87
CA TRP A 334 18.37 -1.64 3.70
C TRP A 334 17.79 -1.42 5.11
N ILE A 335 16.48 -1.21 5.23
CA ILE A 335 15.80 -1.04 6.52
C ILE A 335 15.80 -2.34 7.34
N THR A 336 15.67 -3.50 6.71
CA THR A 336 15.57 -4.79 7.40
C THR A 336 16.94 -5.42 7.67
N SER A 337 17.83 -5.52 6.71
CA SER A 337 19.11 -6.22 6.84
C SER A 337 20.35 -5.32 6.74
N HIS A 338 20.20 -4.01 6.51
CA HIS A 338 21.31 -3.07 6.30
C HIS A 338 22.26 -3.48 5.16
N THR A 339 21.74 -4.22 4.17
CA THR A 339 22.48 -4.57 2.96
C THR A 339 22.01 -3.72 1.78
N ILE A 340 22.95 -3.30 0.94
CA ILE A 340 22.65 -2.64 -0.33
C ILE A 340 22.61 -3.73 -1.40
N SER A 341 21.48 -3.83 -2.10
CA SER A 341 21.34 -4.80 -3.18
C SER A 341 21.94 -4.25 -4.47
N VAL A 342 23.18 -4.66 -4.77
CA VAL A 342 23.88 -4.27 -6.00
C VAL A 342 23.09 -4.73 -7.24
N SER A 343 22.45 -5.90 -7.18
CA SER A 343 21.59 -6.41 -8.26
C SER A 343 20.46 -5.43 -8.61
N HIS A 344 19.81 -4.85 -7.60
CA HIS A 344 18.75 -3.87 -7.79
C HIS A 344 19.28 -2.56 -8.36
N SER A 345 20.44 -2.10 -7.87
CA SER A 345 21.08 -0.87 -8.37
C SER A 345 21.46 -0.97 -9.85
N ILE A 346 22.05 -2.11 -10.26
CA ILE A 346 22.39 -2.40 -11.65
C ILE A 346 21.12 -2.47 -12.49
N ALA A 347 20.09 -3.18 -12.02
CA ALA A 347 18.82 -3.30 -12.73
C ALA A 347 18.15 -1.94 -12.96
N ILE A 348 18.10 -1.07 -11.94
CA ILE A 348 17.57 0.29 -12.07
C ILE A 348 18.36 1.07 -13.12
N LEU A 349 19.70 1.01 -13.07
CA LEU A 349 20.54 1.68 -14.06
C LEU A 349 20.25 1.17 -15.48
N VAL A 350 20.15 -0.14 -15.66
CA VAL A 350 19.80 -0.75 -16.95
C VAL A 350 18.46 -0.23 -17.46
N LEU A 351 17.40 -0.25 -16.63
CA LEU A 351 16.07 0.25 -17.03
C LEU A 351 16.09 1.73 -17.41
N LEU A 352 16.83 2.57 -16.66
CA LEU A 352 16.96 3.99 -16.96
C LEU A 352 17.75 4.24 -18.26
N LEU A 353 18.76 3.42 -18.56
CA LEU A 353 19.54 3.50 -19.80
C LEU A 353 18.72 3.13 -21.04
N PHE A 354 17.60 2.42 -20.90
CA PHE A 354 16.70 2.10 -22.00
C PHE A 354 15.73 3.25 -22.36
N ILE A 355 15.61 4.29 -21.53
CA ILE A 355 14.70 5.44 -21.79
C ILE A 355 14.95 6.12 -23.15
N PRO A 356 16.19 6.37 -23.61
CA PRO A 356 16.40 7.00 -24.93
C PRO A 356 15.96 6.12 -26.10
N VAL A 357 15.97 4.79 -25.93
CA VAL A 357 15.68 3.81 -26.99
C VAL A 357 14.21 3.38 -26.98
N CYS A 358 13.52 3.51 -25.86
CA CYS A 358 12.17 2.97 -25.69
C CYS A 358 11.15 3.50 -26.72
N PHE A 359 11.31 4.74 -27.17
CA PHE A 359 10.41 5.38 -28.15
C PHE A 359 10.52 4.79 -29.57
N PHE A 360 11.54 3.96 -29.84
CA PHE A 360 11.78 3.35 -31.16
C PHE A 360 11.37 1.87 -31.23
N ILE A 361 10.90 1.30 -30.12
CA ILE A 361 10.52 -0.11 -30.02
C ILE A 361 9.09 -0.25 -29.52
N SER A 362 8.51 -1.44 -29.69
CA SER A 362 7.15 -1.70 -29.23
C SER A 362 7.07 -1.82 -27.72
N ILE A 363 5.87 -1.54 -27.18
CA ILE A 363 5.56 -1.70 -25.76
C ILE A 363 5.85 -3.14 -25.30
N LEU A 364 5.53 -4.16 -26.11
CA LEU A 364 5.86 -5.56 -25.80
C LEU A 364 7.36 -5.81 -25.65
N ILE A 365 8.20 -5.23 -26.52
CA ILE A 365 9.66 -5.41 -26.45
C ILE A 365 10.18 -4.75 -25.16
N ILE A 366 9.71 -3.54 -24.84
CA ILE A 366 10.10 -2.87 -23.59
C ILE A 366 9.70 -3.69 -22.36
N ASN A 367 8.47 -4.21 -22.32
CA ASN A 367 8.02 -5.02 -21.20
C ASN A 367 8.84 -6.31 -21.10
N SER A 368 9.16 -6.94 -22.23
CA SER A 368 10.02 -8.13 -22.26
C SER A 368 11.41 -7.86 -21.68
N ILE A 369 11.99 -6.67 -21.93
CA ILE A 369 13.26 -6.24 -21.34
C ILE A 369 13.14 -6.08 -19.82
N VAL A 370 12.10 -5.39 -19.36
CA VAL A 370 11.81 -5.19 -17.93
C VAL A 370 11.67 -6.53 -17.21
N VAL A 371 10.86 -7.43 -17.77
CA VAL A 371 10.64 -8.77 -17.21
C VAL A 371 11.93 -9.58 -17.21
N THR A 372 12.74 -9.51 -18.27
CA THR A 372 14.06 -10.16 -18.31
C THR A 372 14.95 -9.65 -17.19
N VAL A 373 14.97 -8.34 -16.93
CA VAL A 373 15.72 -7.75 -15.80
C VAL A 373 15.22 -8.31 -14.47
N PHE A 374 13.91 -8.40 -14.24
CA PHE A 374 13.36 -9.01 -13.03
C PHE A 374 13.73 -10.49 -12.87
N VAL A 375 13.61 -11.29 -13.93
CA VAL A 375 14.01 -12.70 -13.93
C VAL A 375 15.49 -12.85 -13.61
N CYS A 376 16.36 -12.02 -14.20
CA CYS A 376 17.79 -12.03 -13.92
C CYS A 376 18.09 -11.71 -12.45
N ILE A 377 17.38 -10.74 -11.84
CA ILE A 377 17.52 -10.45 -10.40
C ILE A 377 17.06 -11.64 -9.57
N ALA A 378 15.88 -12.20 -9.85
CA ALA A 378 15.34 -13.33 -9.10
C ALA A 378 16.31 -14.53 -9.15
N ILE A 379 16.80 -14.90 -10.33
CA ILE A 379 17.80 -15.96 -10.51
C ILE A 379 19.10 -15.63 -9.75
N PHE A 380 19.60 -14.41 -9.86
CA PHE A 380 20.82 -13.98 -9.16
C PHE A 380 20.67 -14.15 -7.64
N GLU A 381 19.54 -13.75 -7.06
CA GLU A 381 19.29 -13.85 -5.62
C GLU A 381 19.14 -15.31 -5.15
N ILE A 382 18.52 -16.18 -5.95
CA ILE A 382 18.46 -17.62 -5.69
C ILE A 382 19.86 -18.24 -5.67
N LEU A 383 20.70 -17.86 -6.63
CA LEU A 383 22.06 -18.42 -6.80
C LEU A 383 23.08 -17.83 -5.82
N THR A 384 22.80 -16.67 -5.21
CA THR A 384 23.67 -16.03 -4.22
C THR A 384 23.07 -16.02 -2.80
N PRO A 385 22.78 -17.19 -2.20
CA PRO A 385 22.21 -17.26 -0.84
C PRO A 385 23.21 -16.81 0.25
N HIS A 386 24.49 -16.59 -0.09
CA HIS A 386 25.60 -16.42 0.84
C HIS A 386 25.57 -15.17 1.74
N MET A 387 24.62 -14.25 1.56
CA MET A 387 24.43 -13.12 2.49
C MET A 387 23.33 -13.34 3.54
N LYS A 388 22.60 -14.48 3.49
CA LYS A 388 21.48 -14.77 4.41
C LYS A 388 21.89 -15.33 5.78
N LYS A 389 23.10 -15.91 5.94
CA LYS A 389 23.47 -16.67 7.15
C LYS A 389 24.46 -16.02 8.12
N GLU A 390 25.20 -14.98 7.72
CA GLU A 390 26.26 -14.41 8.58
C GLU A 390 25.82 -13.23 9.46
N LYS A 391 24.55 -12.80 9.40
CA LYS A 391 24.06 -11.61 10.14
C LYS A 391 22.68 -11.77 10.81
N LEU A 392 22.20 -13.00 10.97
CA LEU A 392 21.03 -13.30 11.81
C LEU A 392 21.47 -13.63 13.24
#